data_AF-A0A7Y8K3M9-F1
#
_entry.id   AF-A0A7Y8K3M9-F1
#
_cell.length_a   1.000
_cell.length_b   1.000
_cell.length_c   1.000
_cell.angle_alpha   90.00
_cell.angle_beta   90.00
_cell.angle_gamma   90.00
#
_symmetry.space_group_name_H-M   'P 1'
#
loop_
_entity.id
_entity.type
_entity.pdbx_description
1 polymer ?
#
loop_
_entity_poly.entity_id
_entity_poly.type
_entity_poly.pdbx_seq_one_letter_code
_entity_poly.pdbx_strand_id
1 'polypeptide(L)'
;MNLVEEALEAELPKLAMDFFVVFSRFECALKRSGTYAVGSVDRVAPDWDGFSRDLGPDFLNDVIAQGIAPVLIGNPPKKQVRLANGALGWKDVGAVDSTDDLFLAIRRARNNLVHGGKYQDGGAGHVDFVEGSERNDALLGQALAVMAFALKTRPDIHILFRRY
;
A
#
# COMPACT_ATOMS: atom_id res chain seq x y z
N MET A 1 25.59 -11.57 13.15
CA MET A 1 24.44 -10.74 12.77
C MET A 1 23.20 -11.59 12.96
N ASN A 2 22.15 -11.07 13.57
CA ASN A 2 20.87 -11.76 13.68
C ASN A 2 19.98 -11.43 12.46
N LEU A 3 18.91 -12.20 12.25
CA LEU A 3 18.02 -12.01 11.10
C LEU A 3 17.47 -10.58 10.96
N VAL A 4 17.22 -9.90 12.08
CA VAL A 4 16.74 -8.51 12.08
C VAL A 4 17.86 -7.56 11.65
N GLU A 5 19.07 -7.74 12.16
CA GLU A 5 20.24 -6.96 11.76
C GLU A 5 20.57 -7.19 10.28
N GLU A 6 20.49 -8.42 9.77
CA GLU A 6 20.66 -8.75 8.35
C GLU A 6 19.61 -8.05 7.47
N ALA A 7 18.34 -8.08 7.90
CA ALA A 7 17.25 -7.44 7.15
C ALA A 7 17.29 -5.91 7.19
N LEU A 8 17.93 -5.33 8.22
CA LEU A 8 18.06 -3.88 8.41
C LEU A 8 19.43 -3.34 8.01
N GLU A 9 20.34 -4.18 7.51
CA GLU A 9 21.67 -3.79 7.04
C GLU A 9 21.57 -2.72 5.94
N ALA A 10 20.52 -2.79 5.12
CA ALA A 10 20.03 -1.67 4.35
C ALA A 10 18.98 -0.90 5.19
N GLU A 11 19.34 0.26 5.74
CA GLU A 11 18.42 1.09 6.52
C GLU A 11 17.11 1.33 5.75
N LEU A 12 15.99 0.83 6.28
CA LEU A 12 14.68 1.13 5.73
C LEU A 12 14.34 2.60 6.01
N PRO A 13 13.96 3.41 5.00
CA PRO A 13 13.58 4.80 5.23
C PRO A 13 12.43 4.91 6.23
N LYS A 14 12.48 5.89 7.14
CA LYS A 14 11.44 6.10 8.17
C LYS A 14 10.02 6.06 7.61
N LEU A 15 9.79 6.69 6.46
CA LEU A 15 8.48 6.71 5.81
C LEU A 15 7.98 5.31 5.40
N ALA A 16 8.87 4.42 4.98
CA ALA A 16 8.53 3.04 4.69
C ALA A 16 8.09 2.29 5.97
N MET A 17 8.80 2.51 7.08
CA MET A 17 8.43 1.93 8.37
C MET A 17 7.08 2.48 8.86
N ASP A 18 6.88 3.79 8.80
CA ASP A 18 5.62 4.45 9.17
C ASP A 18 4.45 3.88 8.34
N PHE A 19 4.62 3.79 7.02
CA PHE A 19 3.60 3.22 6.13
C PHE A 19 3.32 1.76 6.45
N PHE A 20 4.35 0.94 6.67
CA PHE A 20 4.18 -0.47 7.01
C PHE A 20 3.38 -0.65 8.31
N VAL A 21 3.67 0.13 9.35
CA VAL A 21 2.96 0.10 10.63
C VAL A 21 1.50 0.53 10.46
N VAL A 22 1.26 1.67 9.80
CA VAL A 22 -0.10 2.18 9.55
C VAL A 22 -0.91 1.19 8.72
N PHE A 23 -0.34 0.66 7.64
CA PHE A 23 -1.01 -0.31 6.78
C PHE A 23 -1.38 -1.58 7.56
N SER A 24 -0.44 -2.14 8.32
CA SER A 24 -0.66 -3.35 9.12
C SER A 24 -1.75 -3.16 10.18
N ARG A 25 -1.79 -1.99 10.85
CA ARG A 25 -2.84 -1.65 11.81
C ARG A 25 -4.20 -1.48 11.14
N PHE A 26 -4.23 -0.90 9.95
CA PHE A 26 -5.45 -0.76 9.15
C PHE A 26 -6.01 -2.14 8.77
N GLU A 27 -5.17 -3.07 8.28
CA GLU A 27 -5.60 -4.45 8.01
C GLU A 27 -6.15 -5.14 9.26
N CYS A 28 -5.51 -4.92 10.41
CA CYS A 28 -5.99 -5.44 11.68
C CYS A 28 -7.36 -4.87 12.04
N ALA A 29 -7.57 -3.56 11.89
CA ALA A 29 -8.83 -2.89 12.15
C ALA A 29 -9.96 -3.40 11.25
N LEU A 30 -9.70 -3.58 9.95
CA LEU A 30 -10.66 -4.17 9.01
C LEU A 30 -11.09 -5.57 9.44
N LYS A 31 -10.13 -6.45 9.74
CA LYS A 31 -10.44 -7.81 10.21
C LYS A 31 -11.19 -7.82 11.53
N ARG A 32 -10.82 -6.95 12.47
CA ARG A 32 -11.47 -6.87 13.80
C ARG A 32 -12.86 -6.25 13.75
N SER A 33 -13.22 -5.55 12.68
CA SER A 33 -14.56 -5.00 12.51
C SER A 33 -15.64 -6.06 12.38
N GLY A 34 -15.27 -7.30 11.99
CA GLY A 34 -16.21 -8.36 11.63
C GLY A 34 -16.85 -8.14 10.26
N THR A 35 -17.18 -6.90 9.91
CA THR A 35 -17.74 -6.52 8.59
C THR A 35 -16.75 -6.76 7.46
N TYR A 36 -15.48 -6.34 7.64
CA TYR A 36 -14.43 -6.46 6.62
C TYR A 36 -13.47 -7.62 6.90
N ALA A 37 -14.01 -8.69 7.48
CA ALA A 37 -13.30 -9.95 7.68
C ALA A 37 -13.82 -10.98 6.69
N VAL A 38 -13.01 -11.34 5.70
CA VAL A 38 -13.36 -12.34 4.69
C VAL A 38 -12.46 -13.56 4.78
N GLY A 39 -12.95 -14.68 4.25
CA GLY A 39 -12.23 -15.95 4.21
C GLY A 39 -13.02 -17.09 4.86
N SER A 40 -12.32 -18.00 5.49
CA SER A 40 -12.87 -19.20 6.13
C SER A 40 -12.59 -19.20 7.64
N VAL A 41 -13.16 -20.18 8.35
CA VAL A 41 -12.93 -20.38 9.80
C VAL A 41 -11.43 -20.41 10.15
N ASP A 42 -10.62 -21.05 9.30
CA ASP A 42 -9.18 -21.19 9.53
C ASP A 42 -8.31 -20.11 8.85
N ARG A 43 -8.90 -19.18 8.09
CA ARG A 43 -8.13 -18.16 7.37
C ARG A 43 -8.93 -16.87 7.18
N VAL A 44 -8.50 -15.81 7.86
CA VAL A 44 -9.11 -14.48 7.78
C VAL A 44 -8.20 -13.50 7.05
N ALA A 45 -8.77 -12.77 6.10
CA ALA A 45 -8.13 -11.69 5.35
C ALA A 45 -8.96 -10.39 5.49
N PRO A 46 -8.32 -9.21 5.39
CA PRO A 46 -9.05 -7.94 5.33
C PRO A 46 -9.79 -7.80 4.00
N ASP A 47 -11.07 -7.46 4.04
CA ASP A 47 -11.87 -7.13 2.86
C ASP A 47 -11.66 -5.68 2.44
N TRP A 48 -10.52 -5.43 1.79
CA TRP A 48 -10.20 -4.11 1.23
C TRP A 48 -11.21 -3.67 0.17
N ASP A 49 -11.72 -4.60 -0.64
CA ASP A 49 -12.62 -4.28 -1.76
C ASP A 49 -14.06 -4.00 -1.25
N GLY A 50 -14.50 -4.68 -0.19
CA GLY A 50 -15.71 -4.29 0.55
C GLY A 50 -15.56 -2.93 1.22
N PHE A 51 -14.42 -2.67 1.88
CA PHE A 51 -14.16 -1.39 2.52
C PHE A 51 -14.15 -0.21 1.54
N SER A 52 -13.48 -0.36 0.39
CA SER A 52 -13.41 0.69 -0.63
C SER A 52 -14.77 1.00 -1.25
N ARG A 53 -15.59 -0.03 -1.50
CA ARG A 53 -16.97 0.15 -1.97
C ARG A 53 -17.84 0.90 -0.95
N ASP A 54 -17.71 0.58 0.33
CA ASP A 54 -18.50 1.19 1.40
C ASP A 54 -18.05 2.62 1.76
N LEU A 55 -16.91 3.09 1.27
CA LEU A 55 -16.56 4.52 1.31
C LEU A 55 -17.41 5.34 0.34
N GLY A 56 -18.01 4.69 -0.66
CA GLY A 56 -18.86 5.32 -1.66
C GLY A 56 -18.10 5.93 -2.84
N PRO A 57 -18.82 6.26 -3.93
CA PRO A 57 -18.23 6.78 -5.16
C PRO A 57 -17.64 8.19 -4.99
N ASP A 58 -18.16 8.99 -4.06
CA ASP A 58 -17.71 10.37 -3.84
C ASP A 58 -16.36 10.45 -3.12
N PHE A 59 -15.91 9.36 -2.48
CA PHE A 59 -14.64 9.36 -1.74
C PHE A 59 -13.45 9.73 -2.63
N LEU A 60 -13.38 9.19 -3.85
CA LEU A 60 -12.31 9.56 -4.80
C LEU A 60 -12.42 11.04 -5.21
N ASN A 61 -13.64 11.53 -5.46
CA ASN A 61 -13.87 12.93 -5.80
C ASN A 61 -13.37 13.86 -4.68
N ASP A 62 -13.64 13.52 -3.42
CA ASP A 62 -13.17 14.27 -2.27
C ASP A 62 -11.63 14.25 -2.13
N VAL A 63 -11.01 13.10 -2.40
CA VAL A 63 -9.54 12.95 -2.42
C VAL A 63 -8.92 13.86 -3.49
N ILE A 64 -9.53 13.91 -4.69
CA ILE A 64 -9.10 14.76 -5.80
C ILE A 64 -9.30 16.24 -5.46
N ALA A 65 -10.49 16.61 -4.99
CA ALA A 65 -10.84 18.00 -4.69
C ALA A 65 -9.95 18.61 -3.59
N GLN A 66 -9.54 17.79 -2.62
CA GLN A 66 -8.61 18.19 -1.55
C GLN A 66 -7.13 18.06 -1.92
N GLY A 67 -6.80 17.56 -3.11
CA GLY A 67 -5.42 17.39 -3.57
C GLY A 67 -4.61 16.38 -2.75
N ILE A 68 -5.25 15.37 -2.16
CA ILE A 68 -4.61 14.46 -1.19
C ILE A 68 -3.58 13.55 -1.86
N ALA A 69 -3.85 13.07 -3.07
CA ALA A 69 -3.07 11.98 -3.69
C ALA A 69 -2.79 12.13 -5.20
N PRO A 70 -2.33 13.30 -5.69
CA PRO A 70 -2.20 13.55 -7.13
C PRO A 70 -1.21 12.61 -7.86
N VAL A 71 -0.14 12.17 -7.19
CA VAL A 71 0.85 11.25 -7.79
C VAL A 71 0.34 9.83 -7.79
N LEU A 72 -0.27 9.39 -6.69
CA LEU A 72 -0.85 8.06 -6.56
C LEU A 72 -1.99 7.84 -7.57
N ILE A 73 -2.78 8.88 -7.84
CA ILE A 73 -3.90 8.85 -8.79
C ILE A 73 -3.39 8.91 -10.23
N GLY A 74 -2.55 9.90 -10.55
CA GLY A 74 -2.11 10.14 -11.93
C GLY A 74 -1.02 9.19 -12.42
N ASN A 75 -0.24 8.61 -11.52
CA ASN A 75 0.86 7.70 -11.87
C ASN A 75 1.05 6.63 -10.78
N PRO A 76 0.10 5.68 -10.65
CA PRO A 76 0.07 4.69 -9.58
C PRO A 76 1.30 3.75 -9.60
N PRO A 77 1.58 3.04 -8.49
CA PRO A 77 2.73 2.14 -8.41
C PRO A 77 2.64 1.04 -9.46
N LYS A 78 3.72 0.81 -10.20
CA LYS A 78 3.86 -0.30 -11.16
C LYS A 78 3.53 -1.62 -10.48
N LYS A 79 2.89 -2.53 -11.21
CA LYS A 79 2.60 -3.89 -10.75
C LYS A 79 3.79 -4.78 -11.03
N GLN A 80 4.27 -5.50 -10.02
CA GLN A 80 5.24 -6.57 -10.23
C GLN A 80 4.57 -7.74 -10.96
N VAL A 81 5.22 -8.24 -12.02
CA VAL A 81 4.73 -9.31 -12.88
C VAL A 81 5.81 -10.36 -13.11
N ARG A 82 5.41 -11.57 -13.49
CA ARG A 82 6.32 -12.62 -13.93
C ARG A 82 6.48 -12.56 -15.44
N LEU A 83 7.71 -12.48 -15.91
CA LEU A 83 8.07 -12.48 -17.33
C LEU A 83 8.12 -13.93 -17.87
N ALA A 84 8.09 -14.07 -19.19
CA ALA A 84 8.07 -15.38 -19.86
C ALA A 84 9.30 -16.24 -19.53
N ASN A 85 10.45 -15.62 -19.27
CA ASN A 85 11.69 -16.28 -18.85
C ASN A 85 11.72 -16.65 -17.35
N GLY A 86 10.64 -16.41 -16.61
CA GLY A 86 10.54 -16.68 -15.18
C GLY A 86 11.09 -15.57 -14.28
N ALA A 87 11.73 -14.54 -14.83
CA ALA A 87 12.19 -13.39 -14.07
C ALA A 87 11.04 -12.49 -13.62
N LEU A 88 11.31 -11.62 -12.64
CA LEU A 88 10.40 -10.56 -12.23
C LEU A 88 10.53 -9.36 -13.17
N GLY A 89 9.41 -8.72 -13.46
CA GLY A 89 9.33 -7.48 -14.21
C GLY A 89 8.32 -6.52 -13.60
N TRP A 90 8.22 -5.34 -14.18
CA TRP A 90 7.32 -4.28 -13.74
C TRP A 90 6.43 -3.85 -14.89
N LYS A 91 5.14 -3.66 -14.62
CA LYS A 91 4.15 -3.23 -15.60
C LYS A 91 3.43 -1.97 -15.11
N ASP A 92 3.30 -0.99 -16.00
CA ASP A 92 2.42 0.15 -15.75
C ASP A 92 0.97 -0.29 -15.58
N VAL A 93 0.26 0.48 -14.78
CA VAL A 93 -1.15 0.28 -14.46
C VAL A 93 -1.89 1.53 -14.91
N GLY A 94 -3.13 1.35 -15.36
CA GLY A 94 -3.98 2.46 -15.80
C GLY A 94 -4.22 3.48 -14.68
N ALA A 95 -4.85 4.59 -15.05
CA ALA A 95 -5.22 5.64 -14.12
C ALA A 95 -6.12 5.12 -12.98
N VAL A 96 -6.08 5.80 -11.84
CA VAL A 96 -7.01 5.55 -10.73
C VAL A 96 -8.31 6.28 -11.02
N ASP A 97 -9.33 5.54 -11.45
CA ASP A 97 -10.62 6.10 -11.86
C ASP A 97 -11.75 5.76 -10.87
N SER A 98 -11.46 5.00 -9.82
CA SER A 98 -12.41 4.60 -8.79
C SER A 98 -11.78 4.53 -7.39
N THR A 99 -12.61 4.57 -6.34
CA THR A 99 -12.15 4.31 -4.97
C THR A 99 -11.49 2.94 -4.85
N ASP A 100 -12.00 1.93 -5.56
CA ASP A 100 -11.40 0.60 -5.60
C ASP A 100 -9.99 0.65 -6.19
N ASP A 101 -9.80 1.30 -7.34
CA ASP A 101 -8.48 1.47 -7.96
C ASP A 101 -7.49 2.19 -7.05
N LEU A 102 -7.97 3.17 -6.27
CA LEU A 102 -7.15 3.91 -5.32
C LEU A 102 -6.63 2.98 -4.22
N PHE A 103 -7.50 2.15 -3.64
CA PHE A 103 -7.07 1.17 -2.63
C PHE A 103 -6.24 0.03 -3.24
N LEU A 104 -6.50 -0.38 -4.49
CA LEU A 104 -5.61 -1.28 -5.23
C LEU A 104 -4.20 -0.70 -5.36
N ALA A 105 -4.08 0.61 -5.66
CA ALA A 105 -2.80 1.30 -5.77
C ALA A 105 -2.06 1.35 -4.41
N ILE A 106 -2.76 1.62 -3.31
CA ILE A 106 -2.18 1.60 -1.95
C ILE A 106 -1.64 0.20 -1.60
N ARG A 107 -2.40 -0.86 -1.89
CA ARG A 107 -1.96 -2.24 -1.68
C ARG A 107 -0.75 -2.60 -2.56
N ARG A 108 -0.69 -2.08 -3.79
CA ARG A 108 0.51 -2.22 -4.65
C ARG A 108 1.71 -1.51 -4.05
N ALA A 109 1.57 -0.27 -3.54
CA ALA A 109 2.66 0.43 -2.86
C ALA A 109 3.22 -0.41 -1.70
N ARG A 110 2.34 -1.04 -0.90
CA ARG A 110 2.74 -1.98 0.15
C ARG A 110 3.50 -3.18 -0.37
N ASN A 111 3.01 -3.83 -1.42
CA ASN A 111 3.68 -5.00 -1.98
C ASN A 111 5.05 -4.63 -2.57
N ASN A 112 5.15 -3.48 -3.24
CA ASN A 112 6.40 -2.99 -3.82
C ASN A 112 7.43 -2.67 -2.73
N LEU A 113 6.98 -2.16 -1.58
CA LEU A 113 7.83 -1.89 -0.43
C LEU A 113 8.38 -3.19 0.21
N VAL A 114 7.53 -4.21 0.37
CA VAL A 114 7.90 -5.47 1.06
C VAL A 114 8.76 -6.40 0.17
N HIS A 115 8.63 -6.31 -1.14
CA HIS A 115 9.32 -7.23 -2.07
C HIS A 115 10.58 -6.64 -2.73
N GLY A 116 11.21 -5.65 -2.10
CA GLY A 116 12.53 -5.15 -2.52
C GLY A 116 12.52 -4.33 -3.82
N GLY A 117 11.36 -3.88 -4.31
CA GLY A 117 11.29 -3.07 -5.54
C GLY A 117 11.98 -1.70 -5.45
N LYS A 118 12.46 -1.31 -4.25
CA LYS A 118 13.31 -0.13 -4.08
C LYS A 118 14.73 -0.35 -4.64
N TYR A 119 15.24 -1.58 -4.63
CA TYR A 119 16.63 -1.90 -4.95
C TYR A 119 16.65 -3.29 -5.59
N GLN A 120 16.81 -3.39 -6.91
CA GLN A 120 17.29 -4.66 -7.44
C GLN A 120 18.73 -4.78 -6.95
N ASP A 121 18.93 -5.72 -6.03
CA ASP A 121 20.22 -6.29 -5.70
C ASP A 121 20.71 -6.98 -6.99
N GLY A 122 21.45 -6.23 -7.79
CA GLY A 122 22.41 -6.85 -8.71
C GLY A 122 23.39 -7.56 -7.79
N GLY A 123 23.16 -8.86 -7.58
CA GLY A 123 23.84 -9.63 -6.53
C GLY A 123 25.31 -9.26 -6.40
N ALA A 124 25.74 -9.14 -5.14
CA ALA A 124 27.00 -8.54 -4.68
C ALA A 124 27.00 -7.00 -4.51
N GLY A 125 25.91 -6.44 -3.98
CA GLY A 125 25.96 -5.11 -3.35
C GLY A 125 25.90 -3.93 -4.32
N HIS A 126 25.36 -4.14 -5.53
CA HIS A 126 25.03 -3.04 -6.44
C HIS A 126 23.54 -2.71 -6.37
N VAL A 127 23.26 -1.47 -6.00
CA VAL A 127 21.92 -0.90 -6.01
C VAL A 127 21.57 -0.50 -7.44
N ASP A 128 20.86 -1.36 -8.16
CA ASP A 128 20.33 -0.98 -9.46
C ASP A 128 19.08 -0.11 -9.26
N PHE A 129 19.10 1.09 -9.86
CA PHE A 129 17.95 1.98 -9.88
C PHE A 129 16.80 1.33 -10.65
N VAL A 130 15.68 1.10 -9.95
CA VAL A 130 14.43 0.69 -10.60
C VAL A 130 13.71 1.94 -11.08
N GLU A 131 13.45 2.05 -12.38
CA GLU A 131 12.67 3.14 -12.97
C GLU A 131 11.29 3.26 -12.30
N GLY A 132 10.98 4.42 -11.72
CA GLY A 132 9.78 4.68 -10.92
C GLY A 132 10.05 4.76 -9.42
N SER A 133 11.22 4.32 -8.96
CA SER A 133 11.59 4.35 -7.53
C SER A 133 11.79 5.78 -6.98
N GLU A 134 12.04 6.76 -7.85
CA GLU A 134 12.18 8.17 -7.50
C GLU A 134 10.91 8.79 -6.90
N ARG A 135 9.75 8.16 -7.14
CA ARG A 135 8.44 8.62 -6.64
C ARG A 135 7.97 7.85 -5.39
N ASN A 136 8.76 6.90 -4.89
CA ASN A 136 8.33 6.02 -3.80
C ASN A 136 7.88 6.79 -2.56
N ASP A 137 8.62 7.81 -2.14
CA ASP A 137 8.27 8.56 -0.95
C ASP A 137 6.99 9.39 -1.15
N ALA A 138 6.77 9.94 -2.35
CA ALA A 138 5.51 10.60 -2.69
C ALA A 138 4.34 9.61 -2.68
N LEU A 139 4.53 8.41 -3.25
CA LEU A 139 3.50 7.37 -3.29
C LEU A 139 3.13 6.89 -1.88
N LEU A 140 4.13 6.64 -1.01
CA LEU A 140 3.90 6.22 0.38
C LEU A 140 3.24 7.34 1.21
N GLY A 141 3.70 8.57 1.07
CA GLY A 141 3.13 9.73 1.76
C GLY A 141 1.67 9.97 1.37
N GLN A 142 1.35 9.89 0.08
CA GLN A 142 -0.03 10.05 -0.40
C GLN A 142 -0.91 8.86 0.00
N ALA A 143 -0.38 7.63 -0.01
CA ALA A 143 -1.09 6.47 0.49
C ALA A 143 -1.46 6.64 1.99
N LEU A 144 -0.52 7.10 2.83
CA LEU A 144 -0.80 7.46 4.23
C LEU A 144 -1.90 8.51 4.35
N ALA A 145 -1.85 9.56 3.53
CA ALA A 145 -2.84 10.63 3.57
C ALA A 145 -4.25 10.13 3.19
N VAL A 146 -4.37 9.28 2.16
CA VAL A 146 -5.64 8.64 1.78
C VAL A 146 -6.15 7.73 2.90
N MET A 147 -5.29 6.90 3.49
CA MET A 147 -5.68 6.03 4.61
C MET A 147 -6.16 6.84 5.82
N ALA A 148 -5.47 7.94 6.14
CA ALA A 148 -5.89 8.84 7.20
C ALA A 148 -7.26 9.48 6.90
N PHE A 149 -7.51 9.88 5.65
CA PHE A 149 -8.81 10.40 5.22
C PHE A 149 -9.91 9.34 5.32
N ALA A 150 -9.65 8.11 4.87
CA ALA A 150 -10.59 6.99 4.99
C ALA A 150 -10.98 6.68 6.45
N LEU A 151 -10.02 6.74 7.38
CA LEU A 151 -10.31 6.58 8.81
C LEU A 151 -11.12 7.75 9.39
N LYS A 152 -11.02 8.96 8.82
CA LYS A 152 -11.92 10.06 9.21
C LYS A 152 -13.35 9.81 8.70
N THR A 153 -13.48 9.32 7.48
CA THR A 153 -14.77 8.97 6.86
C THR A 153 -15.44 7.76 7.52
N ARG A 154 -14.67 6.84 8.09
CA ARG A 154 -15.15 5.63 8.80
C ARG A 154 -14.72 5.59 10.26
N PRO A 155 -15.38 6.37 11.14
CA PRO A 155 -15.06 6.42 12.57
C PRO A 155 -15.14 5.06 13.27
N ASP A 156 -16.06 4.19 12.82
CA ASP A 156 -16.22 2.82 13.30
C ASP A 156 -14.93 2.00 13.13
N ILE A 157 -14.26 2.14 11.98
CA ILE A 157 -12.98 1.49 11.71
C ILE A 157 -11.83 2.20 12.43
N HIS A 158 -11.86 3.52 12.53
CA HIS A 158 -10.83 4.31 13.22
C HIS A 158 -10.73 3.97 14.71
N ILE A 159 -11.85 3.70 15.38
CA ILE A 159 -11.84 3.25 16.78
C ILE A 159 -11.05 1.94 16.92
N LEU A 160 -11.21 1.00 16.00
CA LEU A 160 -10.47 -0.27 15.99
C LEU A 160 -8.99 -0.07 15.65
N PHE A 161 -8.69 0.85 14.73
CA PHE A 161 -7.33 1.22 14.37
C PHE A 161 -6.54 1.77 15.56
N ARG A 162 -7.14 2.61 16.42
CA ARG A 162 -6.43 3.21 17.57
C ARG A 162 -6.19 2.27 18.74
N ARG A 163 -6.93 1.17 18.82
CA ARG A 163 -6.84 0.22 19.94
C ARG A 163 -5.58 -0.67 19.88
N TYR A 164 -4.88 -0.70 18.74
CA TYR A 164 -3.74 -1.59 18.45
C TYR A 164 -2.67 -0.85 17.63
#